data_AF-A0AAX2AAG4-F1
#
_entry.id   AF-A0AAX2AAG4-F1
#
_cell.length_a   1.000
_cell.length_b   1.000
_cell.length_c   1.000
_cell.angle_alpha   90.00
_cell.angle_beta   90.00
_cell.angle_gamma   90.00
#
_symmetry.space_group_name_H-M   'P 1'
#
loop_
_entity.id
_entity.type
_entity.pdbx_description
1 polymer ?
#
loop_
_entity_poly.entity_id
_entity_poly.type
_entity_poly.pdbx_seq_one_letter_code
_entity_poly.pdbx_strand_id
1 'polypeptide(L)'
;MRTFEENKKRAVVDQILLWIVLFIVFVGFLFFVIDYSNAIKVKDNGDALADYAARMVALGKTNSEVVEGLNNIKEDYIATISEDDLNCVEDAASTNYQVIVNIYASLNNSFISAGNNNVHSRTVVFNEASEVQKECSLTLTFN
;
A
#
# COMPACT_ATOMS: atom_id res chain seq x y z
N MET A 1 62.73 3.15 5.23
CA MET A 1 62.11 1.97 5.88
C MET A 1 61.09 2.53 6.87
N ARG A 2 59.79 2.49 6.57
CA ARG A 2 58.76 3.05 7.47
C ARG A 2 58.71 2.20 8.74
N THR A 3 58.70 2.84 9.91
CA THR A 3 58.70 2.14 11.20
C THR A 3 57.38 1.41 11.42
N PHE A 4 57.40 0.28 12.11
CA PHE A 4 56.22 -0.57 12.37
C PHE A 4 55.03 0.19 12.99
N GLU A 5 55.28 1.26 13.74
CA GLU A 5 54.25 2.13 14.31
C GLU A 5 53.47 2.96 13.29
N GLU A 6 54.11 3.46 12.23
CA GLU A 6 53.42 4.19 11.16
C GLU A 6 52.46 3.27 10.40
N ASN A 7 52.85 2.02 10.18
CA ASN A 7 52.01 1.01 9.53
C ASN A 7 50.81 0.61 10.40
N LYS A 8 50.96 0.50 11.74
CA LYS A 8 49.83 0.29 12.66
C LYS A 8 48.83 1.44 12.63
N LYS A 9 49.31 2.69 12.66
CA LYS A 9 48.42 3.87 12.63
C LYS A 9 47.58 3.92 11.36
N ARG A 10 48.16 3.58 10.20
CA ARG A 10 47.42 3.53 8.93
C ARG A 10 46.41 2.39 8.87
N ALA A 11 46.78 1.20 9.35
CA ALA A 11 45.87 0.07 9.43
C ALA A 11 44.64 0.34 10.31
N VAL A 12 44.82 1.07 11.42
CA VAL A 12 43.71 1.49 12.28
C VAL A 12 42.77 2.47 11.55
N VAL A 13 43.30 3.41 10.77
CA VAL A 13 42.50 4.35 9.98
C VAL A 13 41.71 3.62 8.89
N ASP A 14 42.34 2.68 8.17
CA ASP A 14 41.64 1.88 7.14
C ASP A 14 40.52 1.03 7.76
N GLN A 15 40.73 0.49 8.96
CA GLN A 15 39.69 -0.27 9.67
C GLN A 15 38.54 0.63 10.11
N ILE A 16 38.79 1.85 10.60
CA ILE A 16 37.75 2.81 10.96
C ILE A 16 36.92 3.20 9.71
N LEU A 17 37.57 3.47 8.58
CA LEU A 17 36.87 3.78 7.33
C LEU A 17 35.97 2.62 6.87
N LEU A 18 36.45 1.38 6.97
CA LEU A 18 35.68 0.19 6.62
C LEU A 18 34.44 0.04 7.52
N TRP A 19 34.58 0.28 8.83
CA TRP A 19 33.45 0.28 9.77
C TRP A 19 32.44 1.38 9.49
N ILE A 20 32.88 2.59 9.10
CA ILE A 20 31.98 3.68 8.74
C ILE A 20 31.16 3.31 7.49
N VAL A 21 31.79 2.77 6.46
CA VAL A 21 31.10 2.33 5.24
C VAL A 21 30.08 1.24 5.58
N LEU A 22 30.47 0.24 6.38
CA LEU A 22 29.58 -0.83 6.81
C LEU A 22 28.41 -0.30 7.65
N PHE A 23 28.66 0.69 8.50
CA PHE A 23 27.61 1.34 9.29
C PHE A 23 26.61 2.11 8.42
N ILE A 24 27.08 2.86 7.41
CA ILE A 24 26.20 3.58 6.48
C ILE A 24 25.29 2.59 5.73
N VAL A 25 25.86 1.49 5.23
CA VAL A 25 25.08 0.44 4.56
C VAL A 25 24.05 -0.16 5.52
N PHE A 26 24.45 -0.48 6.75
CA PHE A 26 23.55 -1.01 7.76
C PHE A 26 22.38 -0.07 8.09
N VAL A 27 22.66 1.21 8.31
CA VAL A 27 21.62 2.22 8.57
C VAL A 27 20.71 2.41 7.36
N GLY A 28 21.26 2.38 6.14
CA GLY A 28 20.47 2.41 4.91
C GLY A 28 19.50 1.23 4.81
N PHE A 29 19.96 0.01 5.09
CA PHE A 29 19.10 -1.17 5.13
C PHE A 29 18.02 -1.08 6.23
N LEU A 30 18.33 -0.46 7.37
CA LEU A 30 17.36 -0.29 8.44
C LEU A 30 16.18 0.59 7.99
N PHE A 31 16.46 1.75 7.40
CA PHE A 31 15.40 2.63 6.87
C PHE A 31 14.62 1.97 5.73
N PHE A 32 15.31 1.22 4.86
CA PHE A 32 14.67 0.45 3.80
C PHE A 32 13.63 -0.54 4.34
N VAL A 33 13.97 -1.30 5.40
CA VAL A 33 13.05 -2.27 5.98
C VAL A 33 11.82 -1.58 6.60
N ILE A 34 12.00 -0.41 7.21
CA ILE A 34 10.88 0.35 7.79
C ILE A 34 9.93 0.82 6.69
N ASP A 35 10.45 1.48 5.65
CA ASP A 35 9.63 1.99 4.55
C ASP A 35 8.89 0.86 3.81
N TYR A 36 9.57 -0.26 3.58
CA TYR A 36 9.00 -1.45 2.97
C TYR A 36 7.89 -2.07 3.84
N SER A 37 8.11 -2.18 5.14
CA SER A 37 7.13 -2.73 6.07
C SER A 37 5.85 -1.89 6.10
N ASN A 38 5.96 -0.56 6.06
CA ASN A 38 4.81 0.33 6.01
C ASN A 38 4.04 0.19 4.69
N ALA A 39 4.75 0.08 3.57
CA ALA A 39 4.13 -0.15 2.27
C ALA A 39 3.35 -1.47 2.21
N ILE A 40 3.91 -2.56 2.74
CA ILE A 40 3.22 -3.86 2.81
C ILE A 40 1.97 -3.75 3.67
N LYS A 41 2.05 -3.17 4.87
CA LYS A 41 0.88 -3.04 5.75
C LYS A 41 -0.27 -2.29 5.08
N VAL A 42 0.03 -1.20 4.40
CA VAL A 42 -0.98 -0.44 3.65
C VAL A 42 -1.56 -1.28 2.51
N LYS A 43 -0.72 -2.04 1.81
CA LYS A 43 -1.19 -2.93 0.75
C LYS A 43 -2.10 -4.03 1.30
N ASP A 44 -1.69 -4.73 2.34
CA ASP A 44 -2.46 -5.85 2.92
C ASP A 44 -3.81 -5.36 3.45
N ASN A 45 -3.85 -4.18 4.08
CA ASN A 45 -5.09 -3.58 4.54
C ASN A 45 -5.95 -3.08 3.36
N GLY A 46 -5.34 -2.56 2.30
CA GLY A 46 -6.03 -2.28 1.05
C GLY A 46 -6.65 -3.53 0.43
N ASP A 47 -5.92 -4.65 0.40
CA ASP A 47 -6.41 -5.94 -0.11
C ASP A 47 -7.60 -6.46 0.72
N ALA A 48 -7.56 -6.32 2.06
CA ALA A 48 -8.69 -6.68 2.94
C ALA A 48 -9.92 -5.79 2.72
N LEU A 49 -9.73 -4.48 2.59
CA LEU A 49 -10.82 -3.54 2.27
C LEU A 49 -11.42 -3.82 0.89
N ALA A 50 -10.58 -4.20 -0.09
CA ALA A 50 -11.01 -4.48 -1.45
C ALA A 50 -11.86 -5.75 -1.51
N ASP A 51 -11.48 -6.81 -0.78
CA ASP A 51 -12.27 -8.04 -0.68
C ASP A 51 -13.63 -7.80 0.00
N TYR A 52 -13.64 -7.04 1.10
CA TYR A 52 -14.88 -6.65 1.76
C TYR A 52 -15.80 -5.85 0.85
N ALA A 53 -15.28 -4.79 0.23
CA ALA A 53 -16.05 -3.94 -0.68
C ALA A 53 -16.55 -4.73 -1.89
N ALA A 54 -15.71 -5.57 -2.50
CA ALA A 54 -16.09 -6.39 -3.64
C ALA A 54 -17.25 -7.33 -3.30
N ARG A 55 -17.20 -7.97 -2.13
CA ARG A 55 -18.26 -8.87 -1.67
C ARG A 55 -19.56 -8.13 -1.36
N MET A 56 -19.50 -6.97 -0.72
CA MET A 56 -20.70 -6.18 -0.41
C MET A 56 -21.35 -5.63 -1.68
N VAL A 57 -20.55 -5.15 -2.63
CA VAL A 57 -21.03 -4.66 -3.94
C VAL A 57 -21.62 -5.80 -4.76
N ALA A 58 -21.01 -6.99 -4.75
CA ALA A 58 -21.54 -8.19 -5.41
C ALA A 58 -22.91 -8.63 -4.88
N LEU A 59 -23.18 -8.40 -3.59
CA LEU A 59 -24.48 -8.64 -2.96
C LEU A 59 -25.51 -7.53 -3.24
N GLY A 60 -25.15 -6.52 -4.04
CA GLY A 60 -26.04 -5.42 -4.40
C GLY A 60 -26.25 -4.40 -3.28
N LYS A 61 -25.32 -4.30 -2.32
CA LYS A 61 -25.37 -3.28 -1.26
C LYS A 61 -25.17 -1.88 -1.83
N THR A 62 -25.77 -0.90 -1.16
CA THR A 62 -25.62 0.52 -1.52
C THR A 62 -24.24 1.04 -1.10
N ASN A 63 -23.74 2.10 -1.76
CA ASN A 63 -22.44 2.69 -1.42
C ASN A 63 -22.38 3.12 0.06
N SER A 64 -23.48 3.64 0.61
CA SER A 64 -23.60 4.02 2.02
C SER A 64 -23.33 2.86 2.97
N GLU A 65 -23.98 1.71 2.74
CA GLU A 65 -23.78 0.50 3.55
C GLU A 65 -22.36 -0.05 3.40
N VAL A 66 -21.79 0.00 2.21
CA VAL A 66 -20.40 -0.43 1.95
C VAL A 66 -19.43 0.45 2.73
N VAL A 67 -19.62 1.76 2.70
CA VAL A 67 -18.75 2.74 3.38
C VAL A 67 -18.87 2.65 4.91
N GLU A 68 -20.07 2.44 5.44
CA GLU A 68 -20.26 2.18 6.87
C GLU A 68 -19.49 0.92 7.30
N GLY A 69 -19.59 -0.14 6.50
CA GLY A 69 -18.83 -1.37 6.68
C GLY A 69 -17.31 -1.16 6.64
N LEU A 70 -16.82 -0.44 5.63
CA LEU A 70 -15.41 -0.11 5.46
C LEU A 70 -14.86 0.69 6.64
N ASN A 71 -15.63 1.66 7.16
CA ASN A 71 -15.23 2.44 8.32
C ASN A 71 -15.19 1.63 9.62
N ASN A 72 -15.90 0.49 9.69
CA ASN A 72 -15.84 -0.43 10.85
C ASN A 72 -14.64 -1.38 10.81
N ILE A 73 -14.09 -1.67 9.62
CA ILE A 73 -12.97 -2.61 9.45
C ILE A 73 -11.65 -1.92 9.12
N LYS A 74 -11.66 -0.62 8.81
CA LYS A 74 -10.44 0.14 8.53
C LYS A 74 -9.59 0.26 9.79
N GLU A 75 -8.29 0.38 9.57
CA GLU A 75 -7.33 0.69 10.62
C GLU A 75 -7.35 2.19 10.97
N ASP A 76 -6.91 2.54 12.18
CA ASP A 76 -6.94 3.90 12.74
C ASP A 76 -6.14 4.93 11.92
N TYR A 77 -5.10 4.48 11.22
CA TYR A 77 -4.25 5.35 10.41
C TYR A 77 -4.91 5.73 9.06
N ILE A 78 -6.01 5.08 8.69
CA ILE A 78 -6.81 5.42 7.51
C ILE A 78 -7.86 6.45 7.93
N ALA A 79 -7.93 7.55 7.19
CA ALA A 79 -8.95 8.58 7.40
C ALA A 79 -10.36 8.00 7.22
N THR A 80 -11.37 8.75 7.68
CA THR A 80 -12.77 8.34 7.49
C THR A 80 -13.09 8.32 5.99
N ILE A 81 -13.61 7.20 5.52
CA ILE A 81 -14.02 7.02 4.12
C ILE A 81 -15.42 7.62 3.98
N SER A 82 -15.61 8.50 3.01
CA SER A 82 -16.92 9.04 2.64
C SER A 82 -17.51 8.30 1.44
N GLU A 83 -18.81 8.51 1.17
CA GLU A 83 -19.45 7.95 -0.02
C GLU A 83 -18.86 8.51 -1.32
N ASP A 84 -18.38 9.75 -1.30
CA ASP A 84 -17.76 10.39 -2.46
C ASP A 84 -16.39 9.76 -2.83
N ASP A 85 -15.73 9.11 -1.87
CA ASP A 85 -14.47 8.41 -2.11
C ASP A 85 -14.66 7.09 -2.86
N LEU A 86 -15.88 6.53 -2.85
CA LEU A 86 -16.25 5.27 -3.50
C LEU A 86 -17.09 5.53 -4.78
N ASN A 87 -16.42 5.49 -5.93
CA ASN A 87 -17.09 5.63 -7.23
C ASN A 87 -17.32 4.27 -7.87
N CYS A 88 -18.58 3.85 -8.02
CA CYS A 88 -18.98 2.61 -8.67
C CYS A 88 -19.70 2.88 -9.99
N VAL A 89 -19.19 2.30 -11.08
CA VAL A 89 -19.73 2.41 -12.44
C VAL A 89 -20.14 1.04 -12.93
N GLU A 90 -21.37 0.92 -13.44
CA GLU A 90 -21.84 -0.29 -14.11
C GLU A 90 -21.62 -0.17 -15.61
N ASP A 91 -21.00 -1.19 -16.20
CA ASP A 91 -20.86 -1.31 -17.65
C ASP A 91 -21.94 -2.26 -18.18
N ALA A 92 -23.04 -1.67 -18.64
CA ALA A 92 -24.17 -2.39 -19.22
C ALA A 92 -23.86 -3.04 -20.58
N ALA A 93 -22.69 -2.78 -21.19
CA ALA A 93 -22.28 -3.41 -22.44
C ALA A 93 -21.57 -4.76 -22.23
N SER A 94 -21.14 -5.06 -21.00
CA SER A 94 -20.37 -6.27 -20.65
C SER A 94 -21.16 -7.17 -19.69
N THR A 95 -21.64 -8.32 -20.18
CA THR A 95 -22.38 -9.30 -19.38
C THR A 95 -21.48 -10.42 -18.86
N ASN A 96 -20.45 -10.04 -18.11
CA ASN A 96 -19.45 -10.98 -17.58
C ASN A 96 -19.67 -11.36 -16.12
N TYR A 97 -20.71 -10.84 -15.45
CA TYR A 97 -20.99 -11.07 -14.03
C TYR A 97 -19.79 -10.76 -13.13
N GLN A 98 -19.04 -9.69 -13.41
CA GLN A 98 -17.85 -9.33 -12.62
C GLN A 98 -18.06 -8.07 -11.81
N VAL A 99 -17.68 -8.11 -10.53
CA VAL A 99 -17.43 -6.93 -9.73
C VAL A 99 -15.93 -6.75 -9.57
N ILE A 100 -15.41 -5.62 -10.03
CA ILE A 100 -14.01 -5.23 -9.93
C ILE A 100 -13.94 -4.10 -8.90
N VAL A 101 -13.14 -4.28 -7.85
CA VAL A 101 -12.87 -3.21 -6.88
C VAL A 101 -11.40 -2.87 -6.93
N ASN A 102 -11.13 -1.60 -7.19
CA ASN A 102 -9.82 -0.99 -7.18
C ASN A 102 -9.71 -0.09 -5.95
N ILE A 103 -8.73 -0.36 -5.10
CA ILE A 103 -8.38 0.53 -4.00
C ILE A 103 -7.04 1.18 -4.33
N TYR A 104 -7.01 2.50 -4.16
CA TYR A 104 -5.83 3.33 -4.37
C TYR A 104 -5.47 4.02 -3.07
N ALA A 105 -4.18 4.04 -2.73
CA ALA A 105 -3.68 4.83 -1.61
C ALA A 105 -2.39 5.55 -2.02
N SER A 106 -2.15 6.71 -1.41
CA SER A 106 -0.95 7.52 -1.65
C SER A 106 -0.07 7.52 -0.40
N LEU A 107 1.01 6.73 -0.44
CA LEU A 107 1.99 6.64 0.64
C LEU A 107 3.18 7.55 0.34
N ASN A 108 3.44 8.56 1.16
CA ASN A 108 4.65 9.36 1.02
C ASN A 108 5.83 8.67 1.72
N ASN A 109 6.67 7.96 0.96
CA ASN A 109 7.91 7.37 1.48
C ASN A 109 9.08 7.52 0.48
N SER A 110 10.30 7.31 0.95
CA SER A 110 11.51 7.35 0.12
C SER A 110 11.70 6.11 -0.77
N PHE A 111 10.88 5.07 -0.57
CA PHE A 111 11.04 3.77 -1.20
C PHE A 111 10.18 3.60 -2.47
N ILE A 112 8.93 4.04 -2.45
CA ILE A 112 8.02 4.00 -3.58
C ILE A 112 8.07 5.38 -4.25
N SER A 113 8.04 5.42 -5.58
CA SER A 113 7.92 6.69 -6.29
C SER A 113 6.76 7.50 -5.69
N ALA A 114 7.05 8.74 -5.29
CA ALA A 114 6.11 9.67 -4.68
C ALA A 114 5.11 10.23 -5.73
N GLY A 115 4.40 9.32 -6.40
CA GLY A 115 3.27 9.62 -7.26
C GLY A 115 1.96 9.42 -6.52
N ASN A 116 0.90 10.06 -7.03
CA ASN A 116 -0.46 9.81 -6.55
C ASN A 116 -0.82 8.34 -6.81
N ASN A 117 -1.56 7.71 -5.88
CA ASN A 117 -2.07 6.35 -5.98
C ASN A 117 -0.98 5.29 -6.18
N ASN A 118 0.13 5.43 -5.44
CA ASN A 118 1.29 4.56 -5.57
C ASN A 118 1.13 3.17 -4.93
N VAL A 119 0.11 2.97 -4.10
CA VAL A 119 -0.33 1.65 -3.64
C VAL A 119 -1.66 1.33 -4.30
N HIS A 120 -1.70 0.21 -5.02
CA HIS A 120 -2.89 -0.27 -5.70
C HIS A 120 -3.22 -1.69 -5.26
N SER A 121 -4.48 -1.88 -4.86
CA SER A 121 -5.10 -3.17 -4.59
C SER A 121 -6.25 -3.37 -5.56
N ARG A 122 -6.38 -4.60 -6.07
CA ARG A 122 -7.44 -4.98 -7.00
C ARG A 122 -7.99 -6.34 -6.63
N THR A 123 -9.30 -6.40 -6.47
CA THR A 123 -10.04 -7.65 -6.26
C THR A 123 -11.14 -7.77 -7.31
N VAL A 124 -11.35 -9.00 -7.79
CA VAL A 124 -12.41 -9.33 -8.75
C VAL A 124 -13.22 -10.48 -8.19
N VAL A 125 -14.53 -10.28 -8.09
CA VAL A 125 -15.48 -11.30 -7.61
C VAL A 125 -16.64 -11.45 -8.59
N PHE A 126 -17.39 -12.54 -8.45
CA PHE A 126 -18.60 -12.76 -9.23
C PHE A 126 -19.72 -11.83 -8.74
N ASN A 127 -20.45 -11.22 -9.66
CA ASN A 127 -21.60 -10.38 -9.39
C ASN A 127 -22.83 -11.26 -9.18
N GLU A 128 -23.31 -11.34 -7.94
CA GLU A 128 -24.50 -12.13 -7.59
C GLU A 128 -25.80 -11.34 -7.80
N ALA A 129 -25.72 -10.00 -7.87
CA ALA A 129 -26.87 -9.13 -8.00
C ALA A 129 -27.25 -8.79 -9.44
N SER A 130 -26.30 -8.82 -10.38
CA SER A 130 -26.54 -8.45 -11.78
C SER A 130 -25.62 -9.18 -12.76
N GLU A 131 -26.06 -9.31 -14.01
CA GLU A 131 -25.28 -9.89 -15.10
C GLU A 131 -24.20 -8.95 -15.64
N VAL A 132 -24.31 -7.65 -15.36
CA VAL A 132 -23.42 -6.62 -15.87
C VAL A 132 -22.15 -6.48 -15.03
N GLN A 133 -21.07 -6.05 -15.69
CA GLN A 133 -19.83 -5.70 -15.00
C GLN A 133 -20.05 -4.46 -14.12
N LYS A 134 -19.54 -4.49 -12.89
CA LYS A 134 -19.51 -3.33 -11.99
C LYS A 134 -18.10 -3.05 -11.54
N GLU A 135 -17.60 -1.85 -11.78
CA GLU A 135 -16.26 -1.43 -11.39
C GLU A 135 -16.34 -0.31 -10.36
N CYS A 136 -15.77 -0.55 -9.18
CA CYS A 136 -15.67 0.44 -8.11
C CYS A 136 -14.22 0.86 -7.91
N SER A 137 -14.00 2.16 -7.73
CA SER A 137 -12.72 2.74 -7.34
C SER A 137 -12.86 3.45 -6.02
N LEU A 138 -11.99 3.12 -5.06
CA LEU A 138 -11.91 3.75 -3.75
C LEU A 138 -10.53 4.38 -3.57
N THR A 139 -10.50 5.67 -3.19
CA THR A 139 -9.25 6.36 -2.85
C THR A 139 -9.13 6.50 -1.34
N LEU A 140 -8.08 5.92 -0.76
CA LEU A 140 -7.78 6.00 0.67
C LEU A 140 -6.83 7.17 0.94
N THR A 141 -7.13 7.89 2.02
CA THR A 141 -6.27 8.92 2.59
C THR A 141 -5.83 8.52 4.00
N PHE A 142 -4.63 8.95 4.39
CA PHE A 142 -4.06 8.69 5.71
C PHE A 142 -4.16 9.94 6.59
N ASN A 143 -4.32 9.73 7.90
CA ASN A 143 -4.32 10.80 8.91
C ASN A 143 -2.91 11.37 9.17
#